data_AF-A0A2B5UVF1-F1
#
_entry.id   AF-A0A2B5UVF1-F1
#
_cell.length_a   1.000
_cell.length_b   1.000
_cell.length_c   1.000
_cell.angle_alpha   90.00
_cell.angle_beta   90.00
_cell.angle_gamma   90.00
#
_symmetry.space_group_name_H-M   'P 1'
#
loop_
_entity.id
_entity.type
_entity.pdbx_description
1 polymer ?
#
loop_
_entity_poly.entity_id
_entity_poly.type
_entity_poly.pdbx_seq_one_letter_code
_entity_poly.pdbx_strand_id
1 'polypeptide(L)'
;MSESTSRKRRNISIGFIALIVISNYLAYTLPIVPTVPKEMVLGSLLDFLIVIPVITYFFIIRKRYSLTYIFPVVIAGYIAARFVIPSDYLQSFSFVSYILVAGEIAFIGLELFILYKIARALPTVIRCYKQYKNEYPSFSFAIDKAFDTALKRNTVVDVIVSECKLFYYALFSWRTKIPESEHVFSYHKKTGAIPFYIMLIHATLIESIGFHYLLHQWNEVLAWGLLVVNIYGILYFLAEIQAIRTNPYMMTETEVIIQVGFGKKIIIPFTQIKEITFYKGEALTKEEGKEVFEATVMEFIKEPATFEIKLKEPLTARLLYGFTKKVNRVHVNVDDEREFYEAIVGKLVQDGE
;
A
#
# COMPACT_ATOMS: atom_id res chain seq x y z
N MET A 1 -10.25 6.07 26.68
CA MET A 1 -11.11 4.87 26.79
C MET A 1 -10.21 3.65 26.57
N SER A 2 -10.03 2.78 27.58
CA SER A 2 -9.02 1.71 27.51
C SER A 2 -9.30 0.74 26.35
N GLU A 3 -8.26 0.19 25.72
CA GLU A 3 -8.42 -0.76 24.60
C GLU A 3 -9.28 -1.98 24.97
N SER A 4 -9.24 -2.43 26.23
CA SER A 4 -10.05 -3.56 26.70
C SER A 4 -11.57 -3.26 26.63
N THR A 5 -11.98 -2.04 27.00
CA THR A 5 -13.40 -1.62 26.92
C THR A 5 -13.88 -1.48 25.48
N SER A 6 -12.99 -1.15 24.54
CA SER A 6 -13.25 -1.19 23.09
C SER A 6 -13.60 -2.59 22.62
N ARG A 7 -12.71 -3.54 22.95
CA ARG A 7 -12.74 -4.90 22.45
C ARG A 7 -13.99 -5.62 22.95
N LYS A 8 -14.36 -5.39 24.21
CA LYS A 8 -15.60 -5.93 24.80
C LYS A 8 -16.86 -5.42 24.09
N ARG A 9 -16.97 -4.11 23.84
CA ARG A 9 -18.14 -3.53 23.11
C ARG A 9 -18.24 -4.04 21.68
N ARG A 10 -17.10 -4.17 20.99
CA ARG A 10 -17.05 -4.74 19.63
C ARG A 10 -17.52 -6.19 19.61
N ASN A 11 -17.04 -7.02 20.53
CA ASN A 11 -17.45 -8.43 20.60
C ASN A 11 -18.95 -8.57 20.91
N ILE A 12 -19.50 -7.72 21.77
CA ILE A 12 -20.94 -7.66 22.05
C ILE A 12 -21.74 -7.28 20.79
N SER A 13 -21.28 -6.26 20.05
CA SER A 13 -21.91 -5.86 18.79
C SER A 13 -21.91 -6.98 17.76
N ILE A 14 -20.79 -7.71 17.62
CA ILE A 14 -20.69 -8.86 16.72
C ILE A 14 -21.66 -9.96 17.14
N GLY A 15 -21.79 -10.24 18.45
CA GLY A 15 -22.74 -11.22 18.96
C GLY A 15 -24.20 -10.88 18.61
N PHE A 16 -24.61 -9.63 18.78
CA PHE A 16 -25.96 -9.19 18.40
C PHE A 16 -26.20 -9.26 16.89
N ILE A 17 -25.24 -8.81 16.09
CA ILE A 17 -25.35 -8.89 14.63
C ILE A 17 -25.46 -10.36 14.20
N ALA A 18 -24.61 -11.25 14.72
CA ALA A 18 -24.67 -12.68 14.41
C ALA A 18 -26.03 -13.29 14.79
N LEU A 19 -26.58 -12.93 15.95
CA LEU A 19 -27.90 -13.38 16.38
C LEU A 19 -29.00 -12.93 15.40
N ILE A 20 -28.96 -11.66 14.96
CA ILE A 20 -29.92 -11.12 13.98
C ILE A 20 -29.80 -11.85 12.64
N VAL A 21 -28.58 -12.07 12.14
CA VAL A 21 -28.38 -12.76 10.87
C VAL A 21 -28.83 -14.23 10.94
N ILE A 22 -28.45 -14.95 12.01
CA ILE A 22 -28.79 -16.36 12.19
C ILE A 22 -30.30 -16.54 12.38
N SER A 23 -30.95 -15.69 13.20
CA SER A 23 -32.40 -15.79 13.41
C SER A 23 -33.17 -15.55 12.11
N ASN A 24 -32.81 -14.53 11.34
CA ASN A 24 -33.40 -14.28 10.03
C ASN A 24 -33.12 -15.44 9.06
N TYR A 25 -31.91 -15.97 8.99
CA TYR A 25 -31.58 -17.14 8.15
C TYR A 25 -32.39 -18.39 8.52
N LEU A 26 -32.54 -18.68 9.81
CA LEU A 26 -33.34 -19.80 10.28
C LEU A 26 -34.84 -19.59 9.98
N ALA A 27 -35.33 -18.36 10.01
CA ALA A 27 -36.73 -18.05 9.70
C ALA A 27 -37.11 -18.38 8.25
N TYR A 28 -36.16 -18.30 7.30
CA TYR A 28 -36.39 -18.65 5.90
C TYR A 28 -36.02 -20.10 5.54
N THR A 29 -35.19 -20.78 6.35
CA THR A 29 -34.72 -22.15 6.04
C THR A 29 -35.49 -23.25 6.77
N LEU A 30 -36.05 -22.96 7.95
CA LEU A 30 -36.84 -23.94 8.70
C LEU A 30 -38.27 -24.00 8.15
N PRO A 31 -38.86 -25.21 7.96
CA PRO A 31 -40.21 -25.39 7.44
C PRO A 31 -41.28 -25.13 8.54
N ILE A 32 -41.11 -24.06 9.31
CA ILE A 32 -41.98 -23.70 10.43
C ILE A 32 -43.24 -23.00 9.92
N VAL A 33 -43.12 -22.25 8.82
CA VAL A 33 -44.23 -21.47 8.24
C VAL A 33 -44.51 -21.98 6.82
N PRO A 34 -45.74 -22.42 6.53
CA PRO A 34 -46.08 -22.99 5.21
C PRO A 34 -46.05 -21.95 4.08
N THR A 35 -46.27 -20.68 4.39
CA THR A 35 -46.11 -19.55 3.47
C THR A 35 -45.47 -18.38 4.20
N VAL A 36 -44.41 -17.80 3.65
CA VAL A 36 -43.71 -16.68 4.29
C VAL A 36 -44.60 -15.43 4.26
N PRO A 37 -44.97 -14.85 5.41
CA PRO A 37 -45.76 -13.62 5.47
C PRO A 37 -44.95 -12.42 4.97
N LYS A 38 -45.63 -11.43 4.39
CA LYS A 38 -44.99 -10.18 3.92
C LYS A 38 -44.35 -9.39 5.07
N GLU A 39 -44.95 -9.49 6.24
CA GLU A 39 -44.50 -8.83 7.47
C GLU A 39 -43.15 -9.38 7.95
N MET A 40 -42.90 -10.68 7.74
CA MET A 40 -41.63 -11.32 8.08
C MET A 40 -40.49 -10.76 7.20
N VAL A 41 -40.77 -10.57 5.91
CA VAL A 41 -39.82 -9.99 4.94
C VAL A 41 -39.51 -8.54 5.26
N LEU A 42 -40.52 -7.75 5.61
CA LEU A 42 -40.34 -6.38 6.07
C LEU A 42 -39.53 -6.30 7.38
N GLY A 43 -39.79 -7.22 8.32
CA GLY A 43 -39.03 -7.33 9.56
C GLY A 43 -37.55 -7.63 9.30
N SER A 44 -37.26 -8.60 8.45
CA SER A 44 -35.88 -8.91 8.04
C SER A 44 -35.20 -7.73 7.34
N LEU A 45 -35.88 -7.06 6.42
CA LEU A 45 -35.33 -5.87 5.76
C LEU A 45 -35.02 -4.75 6.76
N LEU A 46 -35.89 -4.52 7.74
CA LEU A 46 -35.68 -3.54 8.81
C LEU A 46 -34.49 -3.92 9.69
N ASP A 47 -34.35 -5.19 10.03
CA ASP A 47 -33.23 -5.70 10.81
C ASP A 47 -31.89 -5.43 10.11
N PHE A 48 -31.80 -5.77 8.82
CA PHE A 48 -30.59 -5.61 8.04
C PHE A 48 -30.27 -4.16 7.68
N LEU A 49 -31.27 -3.34 7.35
CA LEU A 49 -31.08 -1.96 6.86
C LEU A 49 -31.05 -0.91 7.97
N ILE A 50 -31.65 -1.19 9.13
CA ILE A 50 -31.80 -0.20 10.20
C ILE A 50 -31.21 -0.72 11.51
N VAL A 51 -31.62 -1.89 11.99
CA VAL A 51 -31.21 -2.38 13.32
C VAL A 51 -29.71 -2.65 13.38
N ILE A 52 -29.14 -3.34 12.39
CA ILE A 52 -27.69 -3.61 12.31
C ILE A 52 -26.87 -2.30 12.23
N PRO A 53 -27.20 -1.33 11.36
CA PRO A 53 -26.55 -0.01 11.37
C PRO A 53 -26.69 0.75 12.69
N VAL A 54 -27.86 0.71 13.35
CA VAL A 54 -28.09 1.37 14.65
C VAL A 54 -27.24 0.73 15.75
N ILE A 55 -27.20 -0.60 15.84
CA ILE A 55 -26.35 -1.32 16.79
C ILE A 55 -24.89 -0.97 16.53
N THR A 56 -24.45 -1.04 15.27
CA THR A 56 -23.08 -0.69 14.89
C THR A 56 -22.75 0.76 15.21
N TYR A 57 -23.71 1.67 15.03
CA TYR A 57 -23.54 3.07 15.39
C TYR A 57 -23.29 3.26 16.89
N PHE A 58 -24.15 2.71 17.74
CA PHE A 58 -24.05 2.88 19.19
C PHE A 58 -22.83 2.20 19.81
N PHE A 59 -22.46 1.01 19.32
CA PHE A 59 -21.37 0.22 19.92
C PHE A 59 -20.00 0.50 19.30
N ILE A 60 -19.93 0.91 18.02
CA ILE A 60 -18.67 1.09 17.29
C ILE A 60 -18.45 2.55 16.85
N ILE A 61 -19.39 3.15 16.09
CA ILE A 61 -19.15 4.40 15.36
C ILE A 61 -19.18 5.64 16.27
N ARG A 62 -20.24 5.83 17.08
CA ARG A 62 -20.57 7.06 17.83
C ARG A 62 -19.41 7.69 18.62
N LYS A 63 -18.44 6.90 19.07
CA LYS A 63 -17.33 7.37 19.92
C LYS A 63 -15.95 7.27 19.27
N ARG A 64 -15.82 6.74 18.05
CA ARG A 64 -14.52 6.44 17.42
C ARG A 64 -14.41 6.88 15.97
N TYR A 65 -15.51 6.88 15.24
CA TYR A 65 -15.51 7.06 13.80
C TYR A 65 -16.50 8.16 13.42
N SER A 66 -16.26 8.79 12.27
CA SER A 66 -17.21 9.73 11.66
C SER A 66 -18.53 9.03 11.35
N LEU A 67 -19.63 9.78 11.38
CA LEU A 67 -20.96 9.28 11.00
C LEU A 67 -20.98 8.71 9.57
N THR A 68 -20.04 9.13 8.73
CA THR A 68 -19.85 8.61 7.36
C THR A 68 -19.59 7.10 7.30
N TYR A 69 -19.13 6.47 8.38
CA TYR A 69 -18.96 5.01 8.44
C TYR A 69 -20.27 4.23 8.56
N ILE A 70 -21.43 4.89 8.73
CA ILE A 70 -22.74 4.21 8.67
C ILE A 70 -23.04 3.74 7.25
N PHE A 71 -22.69 4.52 6.23
CA PHE A 71 -22.98 4.18 4.83
C PHE A 71 -22.47 2.80 4.40
N PRO A 72 -21.19 2.42 4.62
CA PRO A 72 -20.73 1.07 4.30
C PRO A 72 -21.42 -0.03 5.12
N VAL A 73 -21.87 0.26 6.35
CA VAL A 73 -22.59 -0.70 7.19
C VAL A 73 -24.00 -0.95 6.65
N VAL A 74 -24.70 0.09 6.20
CA VAL A 74 -26.01 -0.03 5.55
C VAL A 74 -25.90 -0.83 4.25
N ILE A 75 -24.87 -0.55 3.44
CA ILE A 75 -24.60 -1.31 2.20
C ILE A 75 -24.33 -2.79 2.51
N ALA A 76 -23.48 -3.08 3.50
CA ALA A 76 -23.19 -4.45 3.91
C ALA A 76 -24.45 -5.17 4.45
N GLY A 77 -25.28 -4.47 5.23
CA GLY A 77 -26.57 -4.98 5.70
C GLY A 77 -27.50 -5.33 4.55
N TYR A 78 -27.61 -4.46 3.55
CA TYR A 78 -28.38 -4.71 2.34
C TYR A 78 -27.89 -5.95 1.57
N ILE A 79 -26.57 -6.07 1.35
CA ILE A 79 -25.99 -7.24 0.69
C ILE A 79 -26.32 -8.52 1.47
N ALA A 80 -26.17 -8.50 2.79
CA ALA A 80 -26.52 -9.63 3.65
C ALA A 80 -28.01 -10.02 3.56
N ALA A 81 -28.91 -9.03 3.52
CA ALA A 81 -30.35 -9.28 3.34
C ALA A 81 -30.64 -10.04 2.04
N ARG A 82 -29.93 -9.73 0.95
CA ARG A 82 -30.10 -10.42 -0.35
C ARG A 82 -29.64 -11.88 -0.34
N PHE A 83 -28.69 -12.24 0.53
CA PHE A 83 -28.28 -13.63 0.71
C PHE A 83 -29.23 -14.43 1.61
N VAL A 84 -29.90 -13.74 2.53
CA VAL A 84 -30.75 -14.39 3.55
C VAL A 84 -32.22 -14.48 3.12
N ILE A 85 -32.74 -13.47 2.43
CA ILE A 85 -34.14 -13.40 2.00
C ILE A 85 -34.26 -13.92 0.55
N PRO A 86 -35.11 -14.93 0.27
CA PRO A 86 -35.31 -15.42 -1.09
C PRO A 86 -35.81 -14.32 -2.05
N SER A 87 -35.28 -14.31 -3.28
CA SER A 87 -35.48 -13.23 -4.26
C SER A 87 -36.94 -12.97 -4.63
N ASP A 88 -37.77 -14.00 -4.61
CA ASP A 88 -39.18 -13.92 -5.01
C ASP A 88 -40.00 -13.03 -4.05
N TYR A 89 -39.59 -12.99 -2.78
CA TYR A 89 -40.22 -12.14 -1.77
C TYR A 89 -39.76 -10.69 -1.83
N LEU A 90 -38.51 -10.44 -2.23
CA LEU A 90 -37.96 -9.08 -2.36
C LEU A 90 -38.59 -8.31 -3.54
N GLN A 91 -38.94 -9.01 -4.63
CA GLN A 91 -39.59 -8.40 -5.80
C GLN A 91 -41.03 -7.92 -5.53
N SER A 92 -41.67 -8.45 -4.49
CA SER A 92 -43.02 -8.02 -4.09
C SER A 92 -43.08 -6.60 -3.50
N PHE A 93 -41.93 -6.00 -3.20
CA PHE A 93 -41.82 -4.67 -2.59
C PHE A 93 -41.17 -3.66 -3.54
N SER A 94 -41.98 -2.80 -4.17
CA SER A 94 -41.53 -1.78 -5.12
C SER A 94 -40.49 -0.81 -4.54
N PHE A 95 -40.52 -0.53 -3.23
CA PHE A 95 -39.54 0.33 -2.56
C PHE A 95 -38.11 -0.24 -2.59
N VAL A 96 -37.96 -1.56 -2.63
CA VAL A 96 -36.63 -2.22 -2.68
C VAL A 96 -35.95 -1.92 -4.01
N SER A 97 -36.70 -1.93 -5.11
CA SER A 97 -36.20 -1.55 -6.44
C SER A 97 -35.78 -0.07 -6.50
N TYR A 98 -36.50 0.84 -5.85
CA TYR A 98 -36.11 2.26 -5.79
C TYR A 98 -34.82 2.48 -4.98
N ILE A 99 -34.66 1.77 -3.86
CA ILE A 99 -33.43 1.83 -3.04
C ILE A 99 -32.22 1.30 -3.84
N LEU A 100 -32.42 0.23 -4.62
CA LEU A 100 -31.39 -0.31 -5.53
C LEU A 100 -30.93 0.72 -6.54
N VAL A 101 -31.87 1.32 -7.28
CA VAL A 101 -31.57 2.33 -8.29
C VAL A 101 -30.91 3.56 -7.66
N ALA A 102 -31.38 4.01 -6.50
CA ALA A 102 -30.77 5.11 -5.77
C ALA A 102 -29.33 4.79 -5.33
N GLY A 103 -29.08 3.55 -4.89
CA GLY A 103 -27.75 3.06 -4.53
C GLY A 103 -26.79 3.03 -5.74
N GLU A 104 -27.27 2.53 -6.88
CA GLU A 104 -26.50 2.51 -8.14
C GLU A 104 -26.16 3.93 -8.61
N ILE A 105 -27.13 4.86 -8.59
CA ILE A 105 -26.91 6.27 -8.95
C ILE A 105 -25.89 6.91 -8.00
N ALA A 106 -25.99 6.66 -6.69
CA ALA A 106 -25.04 7.18 -5.72
C ALA A 106 -23.62 6.62 -5.94
N PHE A 107 -23.51 5.33 -6.27
CA PHE A 107 -22.25 4.67 -6.57
C PHE A 107 -21.60 5.24 -7.83
N ILE A 108 -22.35 5.36 -8.93
CA ILE A 108 -21.90 6.01 -10.16
C ILE A 108 -21.49 7.47 -9.90
N GLY A 109 -22.27 8.20 -9.10
CA GLY A 109 -21.94 9.57 -8.70
C GLY A 109 -20.62 9.67 -7.93
N LEU A 110 -20.32 8.71 -7.06
CA LEU A 110 -19.04 8.61 -6.35
C LEU A 110 -17.88 8.34 -7.32
N GLU A 111 -18.05 7.39 -8.25
CA GLU A 111 -17.03 7.10 -9.27
C GLU A 111 -16.72 8.33 -10.12
N LEU A 112 -17.74 9.01 -10.61
CA LEU A 112 -17.60 10.25 -11.39
C LEU A 112 -16.93 11.36 -10.58
N PHE A 113 -17.25 11.48 -9.29
CA PHE A 113 -16.60 12.45 -8.41
C PHE A 113 -15.10 12.17 -8.21
N ILE A 114 -14.72 10.90 -8.03
CA ILE A 114 -13.32 10.48 -7.93
C ILE A 114 -12.60 10.76 -9.25
N LEU A 115 -13.19 10.39 -10.39
CA LEU A 115 -12.64 10.68 -11.72
C LEU A 115 -12.46 12.18 -11.95
N TYR A 116 -13.44 12.99 -11.57
CA TYR A 116 -13.34 14.45 -11.64
C TYR A 116 -12.18 15.00 -10.80
N LYS A 117 -12.01 14.52 -9.57
CA LYS A 117 -10.89 14.91 -8.70
C LYS A 117 -9.54 14.56 -9.31
N ILE A 118 -9.40 13.35 -9.86
CA ILE A 118 -8.18 12.92 -10.56
C ILE A 118 -7.94 13.78 -11.79
N ALA A 119 -8.94 13.97 -12.64
CA ALA A 119 -8.85 14.76 -13.88
C ALA A 119 -8.45 16.22 -13.62
N ARG A 120 -8.86 16.80 -12.49
CA ARG A 120 -8.48 18.16 -12.08
C ARG A 120 -7.06 18.24 -11.52
N ALA A 121 -6.61 17.23 -10.78
CA ALA A 121 -5.29 17.21 -10.15
C ALA A 121 -4.17 16.84 -11.13
N LEU A 122 -4.45 15.90 -12.05
CA LEU A 122 -3.47 15.29 -12.93
C LEU A 122 -2.71 16.30 -13.82
N PRO A 123 -3.34 17.31 -14.46
CA PRO A 123 -2.60 18.29 -15.26
C PRO A 123 -1.55 19.06 -14.47
N THR A 124 -1.88 19.41 -13.21
CA THR A 124 -0.96 20.12 -12.31
C THR A 124 0.23 19.22 -11.95
N VAL A 125 -0.04 17.96 -11.59
CA VAL A 125 1.01 16.97 -11.29
C VAL A 125 1.93 16.76 -12.49
N ILE A 126 1.38 16.58 -13.70
CA ILE A 126 2.17 16.40 -14.93
C ILE A 126 3.06 17.61 -15.19
N ARG A 127 2.53 18.83 -15.02
CA ARG A 127 3.30 20.07 -15.20
C ARG A 127 4.47 20.15 -14.21
N CYS A 128 4.20 19.94 -12.91
CA CYS A 128 5.25 19.96 -11.89
C CYS A 128 6.28 18.85 -12.10
N TYR A 129 5.84 17.64 -12.50
CA TYR A 129 6.76 16.54 -12.83
C TYR A 129 7.69 16.90 -13.99
N LYS A 130 7.17 17.47 -15.08
CA LYS A 130 8.00 17.91 -16.22
C LYS A 130 9.06 18.93 -15.79
N GLN A 131 8.72 19.83 -14.88
CA GLN A 131 9.67 20.81 -14.32
C GLN A 131 10.76 20.12 -13.49
N TYR A 132 10.38 19.30 -12.51
CA TYR A 132 11.35 18.62 -11.63
C TYR A 132 12.19 17.56 -12.34
N LYS A 133 11.68 16.94 -13.42
CA LYS A 133 12.44 15.98 -14.23
C LYS A 133 13.67 16.62 -14.88
N ASN A 134 13.60 17.90 -15.23
CA ASN A 134 14.74 18.61 -15.81
C ASN A 134 15.83 18.92 -14.77
N GLU A 135 15.44 19.01 -13.50
CA GLU A 135 16.34 19.32 -12.37
C GLU A 135 16.92 18.04 -11.74
N TYR A 136 16.13 16.96 -11.69
CA TYR A 136 16.51 15.69 -11.09
C TYR A 136 16.32 14.53 -12.07
N PRO A 137 17.38 13.75 -12.37
CA PRO A 137 17.29 12.63 -13.31
C PRO A 137 16.44 11.45 -12.78
N SER A 138 16.23 11.34 -11.46
CA SER A 138 15.41 10.28 -10.88
C SER A 138 13.91 10.55 -10.99
N PHE A 139 13.19 9.64 -11.66
CA PHE A 139 11.72 9.65 -11.74
C PHE A 139 11.06 9.67 -10.35
N SER A 140 11.49 8.79 -9.44
CA SER A 140 10.90 8.65 -8.10
C SER A 140 11.01 9.95 -7.31
N PHE A 141 12.14 10.64 -7.42
CA PHE A 141 12.33 11.92 -6.75
C PHE A 141 11.43 13.01 -7.36
N ALA A 142 11.45 13.14 -8.69
CA ALA A 142 10.66 14.16 -9.38
C ALA A 142 9.14 13.98 -9.16
N ILE A 143 8.65 12.73 -9.16
CA ILE A 143 7.22 12.45 -8.94
C ILE A 143 6.82 12.71 -7.48
N ASP A 144 7.66 12.38 -6.50
CA ASP A 144 7.40 12.74 -5.09
C ASP A 144 7.22 14.25 -4.93
N LYS A 145 8.15 15.05 -5.46
CA LYS A 145 8.09 16.52 -5.42
C LYS A 145 6.89 17.08 -6.16
N ALA A 146 6.54 16.51 -7.31
CA ALA A 146 5.37 16.94 -8.08
C ALA A 146 4.07 16.74 -7.30
N PHE A 147 3.90 15.59 -6.65
CA PHE A 147 2.72 15.32 -5.82
C PHE A 147 2.71 16.15 -4.53
N ASP A 148 3.85 16.31 -3.87
CA ASP A 148 3.98 17.13 -2.65
C ASP A 148 3.62 18.61 -2.93
N THR A 149 3.88 19.09 -4.15
CA THR A 149 3.55 20.46 -4.59
C THR A 149 2.08 20.58 -5.05
N ALA A 150 1.58 19.60 -5.80
CA ALA A 150 0.25 19.67 -6.42
C ALA A 150 -0.89 19.34 -5.45
N LEU A 151 -0.63 18.51 -4.43
CA LEU A 151 -1.65 17.97 -3.53
C LEU A 151 -1.17 18.01 -2.08
N LYS A 152 -2.10 18.28 -1.15
CA LYS A 152 -1.81 18.11 0.28
C LYS A 152 -1.58 16.64 0.58
N ARG A 153 -0.42 16.32 1.17
CA ARG A 153 -0.06 14.94 1.50
C ARG A 153 -1.02 14.33 2.52
N ASN A 154 -1.55 13.16 2.18
CA ASN A 154 -2.33 12.28 3.04
C ASN A 154 -2.10 10.83 2.60
N THR A 155 -2.58 9.87 3.38
CA THR A 155 -2.38 8.43 3.11
C THR A 155 -2.89 8.00 1.73
N VAL A 156 -3.97 8.59 1.23
CA VAL A 156 -4.51 8.27 -0.11
C VAL A 156 -3.54 8.73 -1.20
N VAL A 157 -3.00 9.95 -1.08
CA VAL A 157 -1.97 10.47 -1.99
C VAL A 157 -0.71 9.61 -1.90
N ASP A 158 -0.29 9.20 -0.71
CA ASP A 158 0.87 8.31 -0.53
C ASP A 158 0.71 6.97 -1.24
N VAL A 159 -0.48 6.37 -1.16
CA VAL A 159 -0.82 5.15 -1.89
C VAL A 159 -0.78 5.40 -3.39
N ILE A 160 -1.46 6.44 -3.88
CA ILE A 160 -1.48 6.79 -5.32
C ILE A 160 -0.06 6.98 -5.86
N VAL A 161 0.80 7.71 -5.14
CA VAL A 161 2.19 7.92 -5.58
C VAL A 161 2.97 6.61 -5.65
N SER A 162 2.77 5.71 -4.68
CA SER A 162 3.42 4.40 -4.66
C SER A 162 2.95 3.52 -5.82
N GLU A 163 1.63 3.50 -6.10
CA GLU A 163 1.05 2.81 -7.26
C GLU A 163 1.55 3.40 -8.58
N CYS A 164 1.61 4.73 -8.70
CA CYS A 164 2.18 5.39 -9.87
C CYS A 164 3.63 4.97 -10.12
N LYS A 165 4.45 4.86 -9.06
CA LYS A 165 5.82 4.35 -9.17
C LYS A 165 5.84 2.90 -9.62
N LEU A 166 5.01 2.04 -9.02
CA LEU A 166 4.91 0.63 -9.40
C LEU A 166 4.63 0.48 -10.89
N PHE A 167 3.54 1.08 -11.39
CA PHE A 167 3.19 0.96 -12.81
C PHE A 167 4.22 1.61 -13.74
N TYR A 168 4.79 2.75 -13.35
CA TYR A 168 5.86 3.39 -14.12
C TYR A 168 7.07 2.47 -14.27
N TYR A 169 7.58 1.93 -13.18
CA TYR A 169 8.76 1.07 -13.22
C TYR A 169 8.46 -0.29 -13.88
N ALA A 170 7.29 -0.88 -13.65
CA ALA A 170 6.92 -2.14 -14.27
C ALA A 170 6.80 -2.05 -15.79
N LEU A 171 6.24 -0.95 -16.32
CA LEU A 171 5.79 -0.89 -17.71
C LEU A 171 6.54 0.12 -18.58
N PHE A 172 7.06 1.20 -18.01
CA PHE A 172 7.49 2.37 -18.79
C PHE A 172 8.98 2.73 -18.63
N SER A 173 9.68 2.21 -17.62
CA SER A 173 11.07 2.60 -17.34
C SER A 173 12.14 1.79 -18.08
N TRP A 174 11.78 0.80 -18.90
CA TRP A 174 12.70 -0.15 -19.55
C TRP A 174 13.80 0.49 -20.42
N ARG A 175 13.57 1.70 -20.92
CA ARG A 175 14.51 2.46 -21.76
C ARG A 175 15.20 3.61 -21.03
N THR A 176 15.01 3.69 -19.70
CA THR A 176 15.59 4.76 -18.89
C THR A 176 17.11 4.60 -18.85
N LYS A 177 17.83 5.64 -19.24
CA LYS A 177 19.29 5.70 -19.09
C LYS A 177 19.63 6.45 -17.81
N ILE A 178 20.58 5.91 -17.06
CA ILE A 178 21.13 6.58 -15.87
C ILE A 178 22.27 7.47 -16.36
N PRO A 179 22.35 8.74 -15.91
CA PRO A 179 23.51 9.57 -16.19
C PRO A 179 24.77 8.94 -15.56
N GLU A 180 25.81 8.78 -16.37
CA GLU A 180 27.14 8.44 -15.85
C GLU A 180 27.77 9.72 -15.28
N SER A 181 28.05 9.71 -13.98
CA SER A 181 28.62 10.84 -13.24
C SER A 181 29.35 10.31 -12.03
N GLU A 182 30.44 10.99 -11.63
CA GLU A 182 31.23 10.67 -10.42
C GLU A 182 30.45 10.78 -9.10
N HIS A 183 29.23 11.34 -9.15
CA HIS A 183 28.36 11.49 -7.99
C HIS A 183 27.18 10.50 -8.00
N VAL A 184 27.23 9.48 -8.86
CA VAL A 184 26.16 8.51 -9.05
C VAL A 184 26.69 7.10 -8.85
N PHE A 185 26.15 6.40 -7.85
CA PHE A 185 26.65 5.09 -7.43
C PHE A 185 25.58 4.01 -7.56
N SER A 186 25.88 2.94 -8.29
CA SER A 186 25.01 1.75 -8.32
C SER A 186 25.26 0.87 -7.09
N TYR A 187 24.27 0.07 -6.71
CA TYR A 187 24.32 -0.79 -5.52
C TYR A 187 23.84 -2.22 -5.78
N HIS A 188 23.63 -2.57 -7.05
CA HIS A 188 22.91 -3.81 -7.42
C HIS A 188 23.68 -4.68 -8.40
N LYS A 189 24.76 -4.19 -9.03
CA LYS A 189 25.47 -4.93 -10.07
C LYS A 189 26.23 -6.13 -9.50
N LYS A 190 26.70 -6.02 -8.27
CA LYS A 190 27.43 -7.08 -7.54
C LYS A 190 26.53 -7.89 -6.61
N THR A 191 25.21 -7.86 -6.83
CA THR A 191 24.19 -8.50 -5.97
C THR A 191 23.39 -9.53 -6.76
N GLY A 192 22.90 -10.57 -6.10
CA GLY A 192 21.93 -11.55 -6.59
C GLY A 192 20.47 -11.05 -6.59
N ALA A 193 20.20 -9.78 -6.31
CA ALA A 193 18.84 -9.24 -6.20
C ALA A 193 18.03 -9.37 -7.50
N ILE A 194 18.61 -9.04 -8.66
CA ILE A 194 17.90 -9.14 -9.94
C ILE A 194 17.56 -10.61 -10.27
N PRO A 195 18.52 -11.56 -10.25
CA PRO A 195 18.21 -12.99 -10.40
C PRO A 195 17.15 -13.48 -9.42
N PHE A 196 17.18 -13.02 -8.16
CA PHE A 196 16.20 -13.40 -7.15
C PHE A 196 14.77 -12.97 -7.52
N TYR A 197 14.55 -11.72 -7.96
CA TYR A 197 13.24 -11.29 -8.42
C TYR A 197 12.81 -12.01 -9.72
N ILE A 198 13.74 -12.31 -10.63
CA ILE A 198 13.43 -13.10 -11.83
C ILE A 198 12.96 -14.51 -11.43
N MET A 199 13.61 -15.14 -10.45
CA MET A 199 13.19 -16.43 -9.91
C MET A 199 11.77 -16.35 -9.31
N LEU A 200 11.48 -15.30 -8.52
CA LEU A 200 10.13 -15.09 -7.97
C LEU A 200 9.06 -14.96 -9.07
N ILE A 201 9.35 -14.22 -10.15
CA ILE A 201 8.44 -14.11 -11.30
C ILE A 201 8.15 -15.49 -11.92
N HIS A 202 9.17 -16.31 -12.14
CA HIS A 202 9.00 -17.66 -12.70
C HIS A 202 8.21 -18.57 -11.74
N ALA A 203 8.55 -18.54 -10.45
CA ALA A 203 7.83 -19.31 -9.43
C ALA A 203 6.35 -18.93 -9.41
N THR A 204 6.03 -17.63 -9.35
CA THR A 204 4.65 -17.14 -9.38
C THR A 204 3.92 -17.52 -10.67
N LEU A 205 4.57 -17.50 -11.83
CA LEU A 205 3.95 -17.94 -13.09
C LEU A 205 3.58 -19.43 -13.09
N ILE A 206 4.52 -20.29 -12.69
CA ILE A 206 4.29 -21.75 -12.63
C ILE A 206 3.21 -22.08 -11.60
N GLU A 207 3.32 -21.48 -10.41
CA GLU A 207 2.35 -21.61 -9.32
C GLU A 207 0.96 -21.16 -9.76
N SER A 208 0.87 -20.02 -10.45
CA SER A 208 -0.41 -19.48 -10.94
C SER A 208 -1.16 -20.46 -11.83
N ILE A 209 -0.47 -21.17 -12.73
CA ILE A 209 -1.10 -22.14 -13.64
C ILE A 209 -1.73 -23.29 -12.84
N GLY A 210 -0.96 -23.87 -11.90
CA GLY A 210 -1.41 -24.99 -11.08
C GLY A 210 -2.57 -24.62 -10.15
N PHE A 211 -2.41 -23.53 -9.39
CA PHE A 211 -3.45 -23.10 -8.45
C PHE A 211 -4.68 -22.53 -9.14
N HIS A 212 -4.54 -21.85 -10.27
CA HIS A 212 -5.71 -21.38 -11.01
C HIS A 212 -6.57 -22.56 -11.47
N TYR A 213 -5.96 -23.61 -12.04
CA TYR A 213 -6.70 -24.83 -12.41
C TYR A 213 -7.38 -25.50 -11.21
N LEU A 214 -6.64 -25.72 -10.12
CA LEU A 214 -7.18 -26.36 -8.92
C LEU A 214 -8.32 -25.55 -8.30
N LEU A 215 -8.13 -24.24 -8.14
CA LEU A 215 -9.13 -23.36 -7.55
C LEU A 215 -10.33 -23.20 -8.46
N HIS A 216 -10.17 -23.22 -9.79
CA HIS A 216 -11.31 -23.09 -10.70
C HIS A 216 -12.29 -24.26 -10.58
N GLN A 217 -11.81 -25.46 -10.22
CA GLN A 217 -12.67 -26.61 -9.93
C GLN A 217 -13.44 -26.46 -8.63
N TRP A 218 -12.88 -25.74 -7.65
CA TRP A 218 -13.50 -25.56 -6.34
C TRP A 218 -14.39 -24.33 -6.28
N ASN A 219 -13.90 -23.19 -6.77
CA ASN A 219 -14.56 -21.90 -6.83
C ASN A 219 -13.90 -20.99 -7.87
N GLU A 220 -14.60 -20.77 -8.99
CA GLU A 220 -14.15 -19.92 -10.10
C GLU A 220 -13.80 -18.49 -9.67
N VAL A 221 -14.59 -17.88 -8.78
CA VAL A 221 -14.37 -16.50 -8.31
C VAL A 221 -13.04 -16.38 -7.57
N LEU A 222 -12.72 -17.36 -6.72
CA LEU A 222 -11.44 -17.39 -6.02
C LEU A 222 -10.26 -17.59 -6.98
N ALA A 223 -10.43 -18.40 -8.02
CA ALA A 223 -9.39 -18.64 -9.02
C ALA A 223 -9.03 -17.37 -9.79
N TRP A 224 -10.03 -16.59 -10.22
CA TRP A 224 -9.82 -15.29 -10.86
C TRP A 224 -9.24 -14.26 -9.89
N GLY A 225 -9.73 -14.22 -8.66
CA GLY A 225 -9.19 -13.35 -7.62
C GLY A 225 -7.69 -13.57 -7.39
N LEU A 226 -7.28 -14.84 -7.24
CA LEU A 226 -5.86 -15.19 -7.09
C LEU A 226 -5.05 -14.85 -8.33
N LEU A 227 -5.59 -15.07 -9.53
CA LEU A 227 -4.90 -14.72 -10.78
C LEU A 227 -4.59 -13.22 -10.85
N VAL A 228 -5.54 -12.36 -10.49
CA VAL A 228 -5.33 -10.90 -10.45
C VAL A 228 -4.25 -10.53 -9.44
N VAL A 229 -4.26 -11.15 -8.26
CA VAL A 229 -3.21 -10.94 -7.23
C VAL A 229 -1.83 -11.35 -7.75
N ASN A 230 -1.74 -12.48 -8.46
CA ASN A 230 -0.47 -12.96 -9.02
C ASN A 230 0.04 -12.06 -10.15
N ILE A 231 -0.85 -11.58 -11.04
CA ILE A 231 -0.49 -10.58 -12.07
C ILE A 231 0.04 -9.31 -11.42
N TYR A 232 -0.63 -8.80 -10.38
CA TYR A 232 -0.17 -7.65 -9.62
C TYR A 232 1.19 -7.89 -8.96
N GLY A 233 1.40 -9.07 -8.37
CA GLY A 233 2.69 -9.49 -7.80
C GLY A 233 3.82 -9.50 -8.84
N ILE A 234 3.56 -10.00 -10.04
CA ILE A 234 4.53 -9.97 -11.15
C ILE A 234 4.86 -8.53 -11.54
N LEU A 235 3.85 -7.65 -11.67
CA LEU A 235 4.09 -6.23 -11.93
C LEU A 235 4.93 -5.58 -10.82
N TYR A 236 4.67 -5.91 -9.56
CA TYR A 236 5.48 -5.45 -8.43
C TYR A 236 6.94 -5.89 -8.56
N PHE A 237 7.21 -7.16 -8.86
CA PHE A 237 8.59 -7.66 -9.03
C PHE A 237 9.30 -7.00 -10.21
N LEU A 238 8.61 -6.81 -11.34
CA LEU A 238 9.14 -6.06 -12.49
C LEU A 238 9.46 -4.61 -12.13
N ALA A 239 8.55 -3.95 -11.41
CA ALA A 239 8.76 -2.60 -10.91
C ALA A 239 9.99 -2.52 -10.02
N GLU A 240 10.17 -3.47 -9.11
CA GLU A 240 11.28 -3.47 -8.16
C GLU A 240 12.63 -3.70 -8.86
N ILE A 241 12.70 -4.66 -9.80
CA ILE A 241 13.89 -4.85 -10.65
C ILE A 241 14.24 -3.53 -11.36
N GLN A 242 13.26 -2.89 -11.99
CA GLN A 242 13.51 -1.68 -12.76
C GLN A 242 13.85 -0.48 -11.87
N ALA A 243 13.20 -0.36 -10.73
CA ALA A 243 13.50 0.69 -9.77
C ALA A 243 14.89 0.52 -9.16
N ILE A 244 15.32 -0.71 -8.87
CA ILE A 244 16.69 -1.01 -8.43
C ILE A 244 17.70 -0.61 -9.50
N ARG A 245 17.40 -0.91 -10.76
CA ARG A 245 18.28 -0.60 -11.88
C ARG A 245 18.38 0.88 -12.19
N THR A 246 17.32 1.66 -11.96
CA THR A 246 17.21 3.05 -12.48
C THR A 246 17.23 4.14 -11.41
N ASN A 247 17.33 3.78 -10.12
CA ASN A 247 17.50 4.72 -9.02
C ASN A 247 18.83 4.47 -8.31
N PRO A 248 19.98 4.88 -8.87
CA PRO A 248 21.25 4.83 -8.16
C PRO A 248 21.23 5.75 -6.93
N TYR A 249 22.22 5.57 -6.05
CA TYR A 249 22.49 6.57 -5.02
C TYR A 249 23.09 7.80 -5.68
N MET A 250 22.62 8.97 -5.27
CA MET A 250 23.03 10.25 -5.85
C MET A 250 23.63 11.11 -4.75
N MET A 251 24.81 11.68 -5.01
CA MET A 251 25.38 12.74 -4.20
C MET A 251 25.12 14.07 -4.88
N THR A 252 24.69 15.04 -4.09
CA THR A 252 24.59 16.44 -4.48
C THR A 252 25.72 17.21 -3.81
N GLU A 253 25.72 18.53 -3.92
CA GLU A 253 26.70 19.35 -3.21
C GLU A 253 26.57 19.26 -1.68
N THR A 254 25.35 19.10 -1.17
CA THR A 254 25.03 19.24 0.26
C THR A 254 24.50 17.98 0.93
N GLU A 255 24.03 17.00 0.15
CA GLU A 255 23.38 15.80 0.66
C GLU A 255 23.62 14.56 -0.20
N VAL A 256 23.58 13.39 0.45
CA VAL A 256 23.51 12.07 -0.21
C VAL A 256 22.08 11.53 -0.16
N ILE A 257 21.57 11.13 -1.33
CA ILE A 257 20.22 10.58 -1.53
C ILE A 257 20.36 9.09 -1.75
N ILE A 258 19.90 8.31 -0.77
CA ILE A 258 19.95 6.84 -0.80
C ILE A 258 18.52 6.35 -1.01
N GLN A 259 18.25 5.82 -2.19
CA GLN A 259 16.97 5.21 -2.54
C GLN A 259 17.20 3.76 -2.97
N VAL A 260 16.50 2.82 -2.35
CA VAL A 260 16.57 1.40 -2.71
C VAL A 260 15.23 0.98 -3.30
N GLY A 261 15.28 0.60 -4.57
CA GLY A 261 14.09 0.24 -5.35
C GLY A 261 13.15 1.45 -5.45
N PHE A 262 11.84 1.19 -5.41
CA PHE A 262 10.84 2.25 -5.23
C PHE A 262 10.28 2.30 -3.80
N GLY A 263 10.70 1.36 -2.94
CA GLY A 263 10.10 1.11 -1.64
C GLY A 263 10.70 1.89 -0.46
N LYS A 264 11.97 2.32 -0.52
CA LYS A 264 12.59 3.04 0.62
C LYS A 264 13.57 4.11 0.16
N LYS A 265 13.54 5.26 0.85
CA LYS A 265 14.38 6.43 0.55
C LYS A 265 14.76 7.16 1.83
N ILE A 266 16.02 7.60 1.90
CA ILE A 266 16.50 8.56 2.89
C ILE A 266 17.36 9.62 2.20
N ILE A 267 17.25 10.85 2.68
CA ILE A 267 18.07 11.98 2.24
C ILE A 267 18.88 12.40 3.45
N ILE A 268 20.20 12.44 3.32
CA ILE A 268 21.13 12.65 4.41
C ILE A 268 22.02 13.85 4.05
N PRO A 269 21.80 15.02 4.67
CA PRO A 269 22.74 16.14 4.56
C PRO A 269 24.12 15.72 5.08
N PHE A 270 25.20 16.13 4.41
CA PHE A 270 26.56 15.81 4.85
C PHE A 270 26.84 16.34 6.26
N THR A 271 26.29 17.53 6.58
CA THR A 271 26.32 18.13 7.92
C THR A 271 25.74 17.24 9.03
N GLN A 272 24.86 16.29 8.70
CA GLN A 272 24.22 15.36 9.64
C GLN A 272 24.92 14.00 9.74
N ILE A 273 25.95 13.75 8.91
CA ILE A 273 26.77 12.56 9.00
C ILE A 273 27.81 12.77 10.10
N LYS A 274 27.84 11.86 11.08
CA LYS A 274 28.84 11.85 12.14
C LYS A 274 30.12 11.17 11.67
N GLU A 275 29.97 9.98 11.10
CA GLU A 275 31.08 9.18 10.55
C GLU A 275 30.52 8.13 9.58
N ILE A 276 31.38 7.67 8.67
CA ILE A 276 31.18 6.48 7.84
C ILE A 276 32.27 5.47 8.18
N THR A 277 31.87 4.23 8.46
CA THR A 277 32.80 3.15 8.84
C THR A 277 32.46 1.86 8.11
N PHE A 278 33.46 1.01 7.84
CA PHE A 278 33.21 -0.36 7.39
C PHE A 278 32.41 -1.12 8.46
N TYR A 279 31.28 -1.68 8.05
CA TYR A 279 30.43 -2.46 8.93
C TYR A 279 31.00 -3.87 9.05
N LYS A 280 31.31 -4.27 10.29
CA LYS A 280 31.81 -5.62 10.63
C LYS A 280 30.81 -6.39 11.50
N GLY A 281 29.57 -5.91 11.58
CA GLY A 281 28.55 -6.51 12.43
C GLY A 281 27.83 -7.68 11.75
N GLU A 282 27.14 -8.47 12.57
CA GLU A 282 26.26 -9.54 12.10
C GLU A 282 24.93 -8.97 11.58
N ALA A 283 24.02 -9.87 11.18
CA ALA A 283 22.66 -9.49 10.81
C ALA A 283 21.96 -8.79 11.99
N LEU A 284 21.32 -7.65 11.70
CA LEU A 284 20.62 -6.85 12.70
C LEU A 284 19.51 -7.66 13.38
N THR A 285 19.41 -7.52 14.70
CA THR A 285 18.24 -7.97 15.43
C THR A 285 17.01 -7.14 15.07
N LYS A 286 15.81 -7.64 15.36
CA LYS A 286 14.55 -6.92 15.10
C LYS A 286 14.48 -5.56 15.81
N GLU A 287 15.14 -5.42 16.95
CA GLU A 287 15.15 -4.20 17.75
C GLU A 287 16.12 -3.17 17.17
N GLU A 288 17.34 -3.57 16.83
CA GLU A 288 18.31 -2.72 16.14
C GLU A 288 17.79 -2.29 14.77
N GLY A 289 17.13 -3.21 14.08
CA GLY A 289 16.47 -2.96 12.81
C GLY A 289 15.38 -1.90 12.89
N LYS A 290 14.89 -1.45 14.06
CA LYS A 290 13.95 -0.31 14.15
C LYS A 290 14.62 1.04 13.98
N GLU A 291 15.90 1.15 14.28
CA GLU A 291 16.65 2.41 14.24
C GLU A 291 17.61 2.51 13.06
N VAL A 292 17.78 1.42 12.30
CA VAL A 292 18.65 1.37 11.13
C VAL A 292 17.85 1.51 9.84
N PHE A 293 18.29 2.36 8.92
CA PHE A 293 17.88 2.30 7.51
C PHE A 293 18.78 1.30 6.80
N GLU A 294 18.25 0.11 6.52
CA GLU A 294 18.95 -0.88 5.71
C GLU A 294 18.81 -0.48 4.24
N ALA A 295 19.86 0.08 3.65
CA ALA A 295 20.01 0.34 2.22
C ALA A 295 20.67 -0.85 1.49
N THR A 296 20.27 -2.06 1.88
CA THR A 296 20.63 -3.30 1.18
C THR A 296 19.44 -3.79 0.36
N VAL A 297 19.72 -4.56 -0.68
CA VAL A 297 18.72 -5.20 -1.54
C VAL A 297 18.28 -6.54 -0.97
N MET A 298 17.09 -6.99 -1.38
CA MET A 298 16.61 -8.32 -1.04
C MET A 298 17.22 -9.35 -1.98
N GLU A 299 17.79 -10.41 -1.41
CA GLU A 299 18.51 -11.46 -2.12
C GLU A 299 18.21 -12.82 -1.50
N PHE A 300 18.53 -13.90 -2.21
CA PHE A 300 18.34 -15.26 -1.70
C PHE A 300 19.22 -15.53 -0.47
N ILE A 301 20.48 -15.09 -0.51
CA ILE A 301 21.40 -15.08 0.63
C ILE A 301 21.65 -13.62 0.96
N LYS A 302 21.23 -13.19 2.14
CA LYS A 302 21.38 -11.80 2.56
C LYS A 302 22.84 -11.52 2.90
N GLU A 303 23.46 -10.62 2.14
CA GLU A 303 24.79 -10.11 2.49
C GLU A 303 24.70 -9.05 3.59
N PRO A 304 25.69 -8.99 4.51
CA PRO A 304 25.78 -7.92 5.48
C PRO A 304 26.05 -6.58 4.78
N ALA A 305 25.84 -5.50 5.53
CA ALA A 305 26.15 -4.17 5.03
C ALA A 305 27.67 -3.99 4.85
N THR A 306 28.11 -3.29 3.80
CA THR A 306 29.53 -2.91 3.64
C THR A 306 29.88 -1.75 4.58
N PHE A 307 29.03 -0.73 4.63
CA PHE A 307 29.26 0.48 5.44
C PHE A 307 28.13 0.75 6.41
N GLU A 308 28.49 1.33 7.55
CA GLU A 308 27.58 1.99 8.48
C GLU A 308 27.88 3.50 8.48
N ILE A 309 26.86 4.29 8.16
CA ILE A 309 26.86 5.75 8.33
C ILE A 309 26.10 6.05 9.61
N LYS A 310 26.78 6.64 10.59
CA LYS A 310 26.14 7.10 11.83
C LYS A 310 25.71 8.55 11.67
N LEU A 311 24.48 8.83 12.08
CA LEU A 311 23.90 10.17 12.00
C LEU A 311 24.12 10.91 13.33
N LYS A 312 24.28 12.24 13.26
CA LYS A 312 24.36 13.11 14.44
C LYS A 312 23.04 13.14 15.19
N GLU A 313 21.94 13.28 14.45
CA GLU A 313 20.57 13.24 14.96
C GLU A 313 19.69 12.25 14.17
N PRO A 314 18.60 11.73 14.75
CA PRO A 314 17.70 10.83 14.04
C PRO A 314 17.02 11.49 12.83
N LEU A 315 17.24 10.95 11.63
CA LEU A 315 16.59 11.39 10.40
C LEU A 315 15.36 10.54 10.07
N THR A 316 14.46 11.08 9.24
CA THR A 316 13.25 10.38 8.81
C THR A 316 13.44 9.73 7.44
N ALA A 317 13.46 8.40 7.41
CA ALA A 317 13.37 7.63 6.19
C ALA A 317 11.92 7.52 5.72
N ARG A 318 11.69 7.66 4.41
CA ARG A 318 10.41 7.42 3.75
C ARG A 318 10.38 5.99 3.23
N LEU A 319 9.27 5.30 3.46
CA LEU A 319 8.98 3.95 3.02
C LEU A 319 7.75 3.95 2.08
N LEU A 320 7.47 2.80 1.48
CA LEU A 320 6.34 2.57 0.60
C LEU A 320 5.01 3.00 1.26
N TYR A 321 4.07 3.49 0.46
CA TYR A 321 2.75 3.93 0.94
C TYR A 321 2.78 5.05 2.00
N GLY A 322 3.86 5.83 2.04
CA GLY A 322 3.99 6.99 2.94
C GLY A 322 4.35 6.63 4.38
N PHE A 323 4.64 5.36 4.66
CA PHE A 323 5.18 5.00 5.97
C PHE A 323 6.51 5.69 6.19
N THR A 324 6.79 6.06 7.44
CA THR A 324 8.03 6.74 7.81
C THR A 324 8.67 6.04 8.98
N LYS A 325 10.00 6.08 9.02
CA LYS A 325 10.80 5.48 10.09
C LYS A 325 11.89 6.44 10.50
N LYS A 326 12.01 6.72 11.80
CA LYS A 326 13.15 7.48 12.34
C LYS A 326 14.34 6.54 12.48
N VAL A 327 15.49 6.96 12.00
CA VAL A 327 16.71 6.16 11.98
C VAL A 327 17.91 6.98 12.47
N ASN A 328 18.83 6.34 13.19
CA ASN A 328 20.08 6.93 13.65
C ASN A 328 21.30 6.41 12.89
N ARG A 329 21.13 5.32 12.14
CA ARG A 329 22.16 4.62 11.41
C ARG A 329 21.66 4.24 10.03
N VAL A 330 22.56 4.24 9.07
CA VAL A 330 22.29 3.83 7.69
C VAL A 330 23.30 2.78 7.28
N HIS A 331 22.80 1.60 6.94
CA HIS A 331 23.60 0.47 6.46
C HIS A 331 23.54 0.44 4.96
N VAL A 332 24.67 0.48 4.26
CA VAL A 332 24.69 0.68 2.81
C VAL A 332 25.67 -0.26 2.12
N ASN A 333 25.20 -0.84 1.01
CA ASN A 333 26.02 -1.55 0.03
C ASN A 333 26.06 -0.72 -1.25
N VAL A 334 27.21 -0.70 -1.89
CA VAL A 334 27.47 0.06 -3.10
C VAL A 334 28.44 -0.75 -3.94
N ASP A 335 28.28 -0.72 -5.27
CA ASP A 335 29.12 -1.53 -6.16
C ASP A 335 30.59 -1.05 -6.12
N ASP A 336 30.81 0.28 -6.09
CA ASP A 336 32.13 0.91 -6.07
C ASP A 336 32.44 1.49 -4.67
N GLU A 337 32.76 0.59 -3.74
CA GLU A 337 32.93 0.86 -2.31
C GLU A 337 33.95 1.96 -2.01
N ARG A 338 35.11 1.92 -2.69
CA ARG A 338 36.20 2.87 -2.46
C ARG A 338 35.82 4.28 -2.88
N GLU A 339 35.29 4.44 -4.10
CA GLU A 339 34.91 5.74 -4.64
C GLU A 339 33.78 6.37 -3.82
N PHE A 340 32.80 5.56 -3.40
CA PHE A 340 31.72 6.03 -2.53
C PHE A 340 32.23 6.53 -1.17
N TYR A 341 33.15 5.78 -0.54
CA TYR A 341 33.75 6.16 0.73
C TYR A 341 34.57 7.44 0.61
N GLU A 342 35.45 7.53 -0.40
CA GLU A 342 36.28 8.71 -0.66
C GLU A 342 35.41 9.95 -0.94
N ALA A 343 34.31 9.80 -1.69
CA ALA A 343 33.38 10.90 -1.99
C ALA A 343 32.67 11.43 -0.74
N ILE A 344 32.20 10.55 0.16
CA ILE A 344 31.59 10.98 1.42
C ILE A 344 32.63 11.67 2.31
N VAL A 345 33.80 11.06 2.50
CA VAL A 345 34.85 11.64 3.36
C VAL A 345 35.31 13.00 2.83
N GLY A 346 35.47 13.15 1.52
CA GLY A 346 35.83 14.42 0.89
C GLY A 346 34.85 15.55 1.23
N LYS A 347 33.54 15.27 1.23
CA LYS A 347 32.51 16.23 1.61
C LYS A 347 32.49 16.56 3.11
N LEU A 348 32.82 15.60 3.98
CA LEU A 348 32.90 15.84 5.43
C LEU A 348 34.06 16.75 5.84
N VAL A 349 35.17 16.72 5.10
CA VAL A 349 36.31 17.61 5.34
C VAL A 349 35.99 19.04 4.95
N GLN A 350 35.29 19.25 3.83
CA GLN A 350 34.91 20.59 3.34
C GLN A 350 33.87 21.29 4.22
N ASP A 351 32.96 20.56 4.87
CA ASP A 351 31.95 21.12 5.79
C ASP A 351 32.52 21.45 7.19
N GLY A 352 33.76 21.04 7.48
CA GLY A 352 34.45 21.24 8.76
C GLY A 352 35.42 22.43 8.80
N GLU A 353 35.72 23.02 7.64
CA GLU A 353 36.41 24.32 7.48
C GLU A 353 35.39 25.47 7.45
#